data_AF-A0A7K8JAA4-F1
#
_entry.id   AF-A0A7K8JAA4-F1
#
_cell.length_a   1.000
_cell.length_b   1.000
_cell.length_c   1.000
_cell.angle_alpha   90.00
_cell.angle_beta   90.00
_cell.angle_gamma   90.00
#
_symmetry.space_group_name_H-M   'P 1'
#
loop_
_entity.id
_entity.type
_entity.pdbx_description
1 polymer ?
#
loop_
_entity_poly.entity_id
_entity_poly.type
_entity_poly.pdbx_seq_one_letter_code
_entity_poly.pdbx_strand_id
1 'polypeptide(L)'
;NGEVSSLLDGSQPATEYETLTAKFHFVDLAGSERLKRTGATGERAKEGISINCGLLALGNVISALGDQSKKVVHVPYRDSKLTRLLQDSLGGNSQTIMIACVSPSDRDFMETLNTLKYANRARNIKNKVVVNQDKTSQQISALRAEIARLQMELMEYKAGKRVIGEDGAEGYSDLFRENAMLQKENSALRMRVKAMQEAIDAINSRVTYLMSQEANLMLAKAGE
;
A
#
# COMPACT_ATOMS: atom_id res chain seq x y z
N ASN A 1 48.54 4.83 -0.26
CA ASN A 1 48.04 3.73 0.59
C ASN A 1 46.81 4.27 1.31
N GLY A 2 45.61 4.29 0.75
CA GLY A 2 45.02 3.34 -0.18
C GLY A 2 44.07 2.46 0.63
N GLU A 3 42.80 2.88 0.73
CA GLU A 3 41.57 2.09 0.91
C GLU A 3 40.43 3.00 1.36
N VAL A 4 39.89 3.79 0.41
CA VAL A 4 38.52 4.31 0.46
C VAL A 4 37.80 3.66 -0.71
N SER A 5 37.50 2.37 -0.57
CA SER A 5 36.75 1.60 -1.55
C SER A 5 35.65 0.83 -0.83
N SER A 6 34.46 0.85 -1.44
CA SER A 6 33.30 -0.01 -1.14
C SER A 6 32.36 0.38 0.01
N LEU A 7 31.67 1.52 -0.11
CA LEU A 7 30.30 1.67 0.45
C LEU A 7 29.37 2.37 -0.55
N LEU A 8 29.44 1.96 -1.81
CA LEU A 8 28.30 2.05 -2.72
C LEU A 8 27.70 0.65 -2.75
N ASP A 9 27.04 0.27 -1.66
CA ASP A 9 26.21 -0.93 -1.67
C ASP A 9 25.06 -0.66 -2.62
N GLY A 10 25.17 -1.24 -3.81
CA GLY A 10 24.17 -1.24 -4.87
C GLY A 10 22.95 -2.06 -4.48
N SER A 11 22.34 -1.70 -3.34
CA SER A 11 20.99 -2.14 -3.02
C SER A 11 20.08 -1.56 -4.10
N GLN A 12 19.77 -2.40 -5.09
CA GLN A 12 18.63 -2.18 -5.99
C GLN A 12 17.45 -1.73 -5.13
N PRO A 13 16.61 -0.78 -5.59
CA PRO A 13 15.43 -0.40 -4.84
C PRO A 13 14.62 -1.69 -4.64
N ALA A 14 14.67 -2.23 -3.43
CA ALA A 14 13.91 -3.41 -3.08
C ALA A 14 12.47 -3.00 -3.32
N THR A 15 11.84 -3.58 -4.35
CA THR A 15 10.41 -3.44 -4.61
C THR A 15 9.71 -3.84 -3.33
N GLU A 16 9.32 -2.83 -2.54
CA GLU A 16 8.70 -3.03 -1.26
C GLU A 16 7.23 -3.30 -1.50
N TYR A 17 6.82 -4.53 -1.19
CA TYR A 17 5.45 -4.95 -1.34
C TYR A 17 4.65 -4.51 -0.12
N GLU A 18 3.57 -3.79 -0.37
CA GLU A 18 2.55 -3.56 0.65
C GLU A 18 1.93 -4.91 1.03
N THR A 19 1.98 -5.26 2.32
CA THR A 19 1.39 -6.50 2.81
C THR A 19 -0.02 -6.24 3.33
N LEU A 20 -1.01 -6.73 2.58
CA LEU A 20 -2.41 -6.75 2.99
C LEU A 20 -2.76 -8.11 3.57
N THR A 21 -3.47 -8.13 4.70
CA THR A 21 -3.94 -9.37 5.33
C THR A 21 -5.46 -9.43 5.34
N ALA A 22 -6.01 -10.60 5.03
CA ALA A 22 -7.45 -10.85 5.18
C ALA A 22 -7.66 -12.12 6.02
N LYS A 23 -8.77 -12.15 6.75
CA LYS A 23 -9.24 -13.33 7.48
C LYS A 23 -10.61 -13.69 6.96
N PHE A 24 -10.81 -14.97 6.68
CA PHE A 24 -12.10 -15.52 6.31
C PHE A 24 -12.52 -16.55 7.35
N HIS A 25 -13.70 -16.35 7.94
CA HIS A 25 -14.25 -17.25 8.94
C HIS A 25 -15.51 -17.90 8.40
N PHE A 26 -15.51 -19.23 8.33
CA PHE A 26 -16.70 -20.03 8.09
C PHE A 26 -17.06 -20.75 9.38
N VAL A 27 -18.25 -20.45 9.93
CA VAL A 27 -18.64 -20.88 11.27
C VAL A 27 -19.98 -21.59 11.18
N ASP A 28 -19.95 -22.88 11.47
CA ASP A 28 -21.15 -23.70 11.66
C ASP A 28 -21.48 -23.76 13.14
N LEU A 29 -22.64 -23.24 13.52
CA LEU A 29 -23.07 -23.17 14.91
C LEU A 29 -23.86 -24.41 15.28
N ALA A 30 -23.71 -24.85 16.53
CA ALA A 30 -24.55 -25.92 17.08
C ALA A 30 -26.04 -25.53 17.09
N GLY A 31 -26.90 -26.54 17.21
CA GLY A 31 -28.35 -26.36 17.25
C GLY A 31 -28.80 -25.36 18.31
N SER A 32 -29.70 -24.45 17.94
CA SER A 32 -30.23 -23.40 18.82
C SER A 32 -31.42 -23.87 19.67
N GLU A 33 -31.81 -25.14 19.56
CA GLU A 33 -32.93 -25.69 20.28
C GLU A 33 -32.69 -25.88 21.78
N ARG A 34 -33.76 -25.72 22.54
CA ARG A 34 -33.68 -25.85 23.99
C ARG A 34 -33.61 -27.31 24.42
N LEU A 35 -32.78 -27.59 25.43
CA LEU A 35 -32.63 -28.92 26.02
C LEU A 35 -33.97 -29.56 26.47
N LYS A 36 -34.92 -28.76 26.95
CA LYS A 36 -36.26 -29.24 27.32
C LYS A 36 -37.02 -29.92 26.17
N ARG A 37 -36.71 -29.56 24.93
CA ARG A 37 -37.31 -30.13 23.71
C ARG A 37 -36.70 -31.48 23.34
N THR A 38 -35.41 -31.67 23.65
CA THR A 38 -34.68 -32.88 23.23
C THR A 38 -34.94 -34.07 24.15
N GLY A 39 -35.47 -33.85 25.36
CA GLY A 39 -35.71 -34.90 26.34
C GLY A 39 -34.43 -35.63 26.79
N ALA A 40 -33.26 -35.04 26.51
CA ALA A 40 -31.97 -35.66 26.79
C ALA A 40 -31.69 -35.73 28.29
N THR A 41 -31.15 -36.86 28.75
CA THR A 41 -30.78 -37.12 30.14
C THR A 41 -29.30 -37.55 30.25
N GLY A 42 -28.74 -37.51 31.46
CA GLY A 42 -27.37 -37.94 31.72
C GLY A 42 -26.31 -37.11 30.98
N GLU A 43 -25.35 -37.77 30.34
CA GLU A 43 -24.24 -37.11 29.62
C GLU A 43 -24.72 -36.23 28.45
N ARG A 44 -25.77 -36.65 27.73
CA ARG A 44 -26.36 -35.83 26.66
C ARG A 44 -26.97 -34.53 27.19
N ALA A 45 -27.47 -34.53 28.41
CA ALA A 45 -27.96 -33.31 29.04
C ALA A 45 -26.81 -32.35 29.38
N LYS A 46 -25.69 -32.86 29.90
CA LYS A 46 -24.49 -32.06 30.19
C LYS A 46 -23.93 -31.42 28.92
N GLU A 47 -23.86 -32.18 27.84
CA GLU A 47 -23.44 -31.68 26.53
C GLU A 47 -24.36 -30.55 26.04
N GLY A 48 -25.68 -30.78 26.06
CA GLY A 48 -26.64 -29.77 25.63
C GLY A 48 -26.62 -28.50 26.49
N ILE A 49 -26.29 -28.60 27.79
CA ILE A 49 -26.06 -27.41 28.64
C ILE A 49 -24.82 -26.64 28.16
N SER A 50 -23.72 -27.34 27.88
CA SER A 50 -22.48 -26.72 27.40
C SER A 50 -22.67 -26.00 26.06
N ILE A 51 -23.36 -26.65 25.11
CA ILE A 51 -23.72 -26.07 23.81
C ILE A 51 -24.55 -24.79 24.00
N ASN A 52 -25.60 -24.88 24.82
CA ASN A 52 -26.49 -23.74 25.07
C ASN A 52 -25.77 -22.58 25.79
N CYS A 53 -24.74 -22.85 26.59
CA CYS A 53 -23.93 -21.81 27.22
C CYS A 53 -23.24 -20.91 26.17
N GLY A 54 -22.63 -21.52 25.14
CA GLY A 54 -22.00 -20.77 24.05
C GLY A 54 -23.00 -19.93 23.25
N LEU A 55 -24.14 -20.51 22.87
CA LEU A 55 -25.17 -19.82 22.11
C LEU A 55 -25.90 -18.74 22.92
N LEU A 56 -26.06 -18.95 24.22
CA LEU A 56 -26.59 -17.94 25.14
C LEU A 56 -25.65 -16.73 25.24
N ALA A 57 -24.35 -16.97 25.44
CA ALA A 57 -23.35 -15.90 25.45
C ALA A 57 -23.35 -15.12 24.13
N LEU A 58 -23.43 -15.82 23.00
CA LEU A 58 -23.57 -15.21 21.68
C LEU A 58 -24.83 -14.34 21.59
N GLY A 59 -25.96 -14.84 22.12
CA GLY A 59 -27.22 -14.09 22.19
C GLY A 59 -27.13 -12.83 23.04
N ASN A 60 -26.39 -12.87 24.14
CA ASN A 60 -26.15 -11.71 25.01
C ASN A 60 -25.29 -10.65 24.30
N VAL A 61 -24.23 -11.07 23.61
CA VAL A 61 -23.39 -10.17 22.79
C VAL A 61 -24.23 -9.50 21.69
N ILE A 62 -25.03 -10.28 20.96
CA ILE A 62 -25.88 -9.74 19.89
C ILE A 62 -26.93 -8.78 20.44
N SER A 63 -27.52 -9.09 21.59
CA SER A 63 -28.52 -8.22 22.22
C SER A 63 -27.89 -6.92 22.73
N ALA A 64 -26.67 -6.98 23.28
CA ALA A 64 -25.93 -5.79 23.67
C ALA A 64 -25.64 -4.91 22.45
N LEU A 65 -25.12 -5.47 21.36
CA LEU A 65 -24.73 -4.72 20.16
C LEU A 65 -25.90 -4.26 19.29
N GLY A 66 -27.03 -4.98 19.29
CA GLY A 66 -28.18 -4.71 18.42
C GLY A 66 -29.17 -3.69 18.97
N ASP A 67 -29.07 -3.32 20.26
CA ASP A 67 -29.93 -2.34 20.91
C ASP A 67 -29.37 -0.91 20.75
N GLN A 68 -29.79 -0.22 19.69
CA GLN A 68 -29.33 1.14 19.36
C GLN A 68 -29.78 2.20 20.39
N SER A 69 -30.77 1.88 21.23
CA SER A 69 -31.29 2.81 22.25
C SER A 69 -30.37 2.92 23.47
N LYS A 70 -29.49 1.93 23.67
CA LYS A 70 -28.60 1.87 24.82
C LYS A 70 -27.18 2.23 24.40
N LYS A 71 -26.57 3.15 25.15
CA LYS A 71 -25.12 3.27 25.14
C LYS A 71 -24.54 2.01 25.78
N VAL A 72 -24.03 1.12 24.94
CA VAL A 72 -23.42 -0.14 25.38
C VAL A 72 -22.06 0.18 26.00
N VAL A 73 -21.98 0.14 27.33
CA VAL A 73 -20.73 0.38 28.06
C VAL A 73 -19.80 -0.84 28.01
N HIS A 74 -20.37 -2.05 28.03
CA HIS A 74 -19.62 -3.30 28.04
C HIS A 74 -20.34 -4.37 27.21
N VAL A 75 -19.61 -5.05 26.34
CA VAL A 75 -20.09 -6.20 25.57
C VAL A 75 -19.44 -7.46 26.12
N PRO A 76 -20.22 -8.48 26.53
CA PRO A 76 -19.71 -9.64 27.27
C PRO A 76 -19.06 -10.71 26.36
N TYR A 77 -18.08 -10.33 25.53
CA TYR A 77 -17.39 -11.30 24.67
C TYR A 77 -16.67 -12.39 25.46
N ARG A 78 -16.27 -12.10 26.70
CA ARG A 78 -15.47 -13.01 27.54
C ARG A 78 -16.27 -14.16 28.14
N ASP A 79 -17.59 -14.11 28.11
CA ASP A 79 -18.47 -15.10 28.74
C ASP A 79 -18.38 -16.49 28.09
N SER A 80 -17.90 -16.57 26.84
CA SER A 80 -17.62 -17.85 26.18
C SER A 80 -16.39 -17.79 25.27
N LYS A 81 -15.77 -18.95 25.01
CA LYS A 81 -14.69 -19.05 24.02
C LYS A 81 -15.19 -18.69 22.61
N LEU A 82 -16.42 -19.07 22.27
CA LEU A 82 -17.06 -18.79 20.98
C LEU A 82 -17.14 -17.28 20.72
N THR A 83 -17.67 -16.52 21.67
CA THR A 83 -17.82 -15.05 21.54
C THR A 83 -16.48 -14.31 21.54
N ARG A 84 -15.43 -14.88 22.14
CA ARG A 84 -14.06 -14.33 22.03
C ARG A 84 -13.48 -14.53 20.63
N LEU A 85 -13.71 -15.69 20.02
CA LEU A 85 -13.26 -15.97 18.65
C LEU A 85 -14.01 -15.09 17.64
N LEU A 86 -15.31 -14.86 17.87
CA LEU A 86 -16.19 -14.07 17.01
C LEU A 86 -16.21 -12.57 17.32
N GLN A 87 -15.36 -12.11 18.24
CA GLN A 87 -15.36 -10.71 18.68
C GLN A 87 -15.13 -9.74 17.51
N ASP A 88 -14.29 -10.12 16.55
CA ASP A 88 -14.03 -9.28 15.37
C ASP A 88 -15.22 -9.28 14.39
N SER A 89 -15.96 -10.39 14.32
CA SER A 89 -17.15 -10.57 13.48
C SER A 89 -18.39 -9.86 14.04
N LEU A 90 -18.45 -9.58 15.33
CA LEU A 90 -19.61 -8.96 15.97
C LEU A 90 -19.21 -7.61 16.54
N GLY A 91 -19.41 -6.53 15.79
CA GLY A 91 -19.05 -5.17 16.19
C GLY A 91 -17.57 -4.79 16.01
N GLY A 92 -16.76 -5.64 15.38
CA GLY A 92 -15.33 -5.43 15.13
C GLY A 92 -14.99 -5.08 13.66
N ASN A 93 -13.77 -5.47 13.25
CA ASN A 93 -13.23 -5.25 11.91
C ASN A 93 -13.45 -6.46 10.99
N SER A 94 -14.71 -6.75 10.69
CA SER A 94 -15.05 -7.85 9.80
C SER A 94 -16.31 -7.55 9.01
N GLN A 95 -16.36 -8.00 7.75
CA GLN A 95 -17.62 -8.11 7.03
C GLN A 95 -18.28 -9.41 7.46
N THR A 96 -19.48 -9.32 8.03
CA THR A 96 -20.12 -10.47 8.67
C THR A 96 -21.52 -10.68 8.12
N ILE A 97 -21.79 -11.93 7.74
CA ILE A 97 -23.07 -12.40 7.23
C ILE A 97 -23.55 -13.49 8.18
N MET A 98 -24.81 -13.41 8.60
CA MET A 98 -25.47 -14.45 9.38
C MET A 98 -26.54 -15.11 8.50
N ILE A 99 -26.47 -16.42 8.36
CA ILE A 99 -27.49 -17.22 7.70
C ILE A 99 -28.35 -17.87 8.78
N ALA A 100 -29.64 -17.54 8.80
CA ALA A 100 -30.60 -18.10 9.74
C ALA A 100 -31.31 -19.29 9.10
N CYS A 101 -30.94 -20.50 9.51
CA CYS A 101 -31.60 -21.73 9.07
C CYS A 101 -32.85 -21.99 9.89
N VAL A 102 -34.00 -22.15 9.24
CA VAL A 102 -35.30 -22.35 9.89
C VAL A 102 -36.08 -23.48 9.22
N SER A 103 -36.98 -24.10 9.98
CA SER A 103 -37.87 -25.15 9.51
C SER A 103 -39.26 -24.58 9.21
N PRO A 104 -39.91 -24.95 8.08
CA PRO A 104 -41.27 -24.54 7.77
C PRO A 104 -42.33 -25.36 8.52
N SER A 105 -41.94 -26.36 9.30
CA SER A 105 -42.87 -27.24 10.03
C SER A 105 -43.55 -26.52 11.19
N ASP A 106 -44.86 -26.73 11.35
CA ASP A 106 -45.63 -26.21 12.48
C ASP A 106 -45.08 -26.68 13.84
N ARG A 107 -44.48 -27.88 13.89
CA ARG A 107 -43.85 -28.43 15.10
C ARG A 107 -42.66 -27.60 15.57
N ASP A 108 -42.00 -26.90 14.65
CA ASP A 108 -40.82 -26.07 14.90
C ASP A 108 -41.16 -24.58 15.02
N PHE A 109 -42.45 -24.20 14.94
CA PHE A 109 -42.91 -22.80 14.91
C PHE A 109 -42.22 -21.92 15.98
N MET A 110 -42.14 -22.41 17.22
CA MET A 110 -41.54 -21.66 18.32
C MET A 110 -40.03 -21.46 18.14
N GLU A 111 -39.29 -22.45 17.63
CA GLU A 111 -37.85 -22.33 17.39
C GLU A 111 -37.57 -21.47 16.16
N THR A 112 -38.34 -21.63 15.08
CA THR A 112 -38.29 -20.76 13.91
C THR A 112 -38.51 -19.30 14.32
N LEU A 113 -39.50 -19.01 15.15
CA LEU A 113 -39.74 -17.66 15.67
C LEU A 113 -38.56 -17.13 16.50
N ASN A 114 -37.96 -17.97 17.36
CA ASN A 114 -36.80 -17.59 18.16
C ASN A 114 -35.60 -17.26 17.28
N THR A 115 -35.30 -18.09 16.29
CA THR A 115 -34.21 -17.90 15.33
C THR A 115 -34.40 -16.62 14.52
N LEU A 116 -35.61 -16.34 14.04
CA LEU A 116 -35.90 -15.10 13.31
C LEU A 116 -35.76 -13.85 14.19
N LYS A 117 -36.25 -13.89 15.43
CA LYS A 117 -36.05 -12.80 16.41
C LYS A 117 -34.56 -12.55 16.68
N TYR A 118 -33.79 -13.62 16.76
CA TYR A 118 -32.36 -13.56 16.95
C TYR A 118 -31.65 -12.91 15.75
N ALA A 119 -31.96 -13.37 14.54
CA ALA A 119 -31.43 -12.81 13.30
C ALA A 119 -31.80 -11.32 13.13
N ASN A 120 -33.02 -10.93 13.53
CA ASN A 120 -33.45 -9.54 13.49
C ASN A 120 -32.62 -8.64 14.43
N ARG A 121 -32.23 -9.13 15.61
CA ARG A 121 -31.30 -8.39 16.49
C ARG A 121 -29.90 -8.33 15.89
N ALA A 122 -29.41 -9.43 15.34
CA ALA A 122 -28.09 -9.50 14.72
C ALA A 122 -27.94 -8.54 13.53
N ARG A 123 -29.00 -8.35 12.73
CA ARG A 123 -29.08 -7.38 11.63
C ARG A 123 -28.75 -5.95 12.06
N ASN A 124 -29.04 -5.58 13.31
CA ASN A 124 -28.85 -4.21 13.78
C ASN A 124 -27.40 -3.89 14.18
N ILE A 125 -26.54 -4.91 14.27
CA ILE A 125 -25.13 -4.76 14.63
C ILE A 125 -24.40 -4.05 13.49
N LYS A 126 -23.54 -3.09 13.84
CA LYS A 126 -22.72 -2.33 12.90
C LYS A 126 -21.24 -2.61 13.15
N ASN A 127 -20.60 -3.26 12.18
CA ASN A 127 -19.16 -3.48 12.18
C ASN A 127 -18.43 -2.27 11.59
N LYS A 128 -17.18 -2.07 12.01
CA LYS A 128 -16.30 -1.01 11.50
C LYS A 128 -15.18 -1.64 10.71
N VAL A 129 -15.43 -1.82 9.42
CA VAL A 129 -14.49 -2.52 8.53
C VAL A 129 -13.41 -1.56 8.04
N VAL A 130 -12.16 -1.95 8.21
CA VAL A 130 -10.93 -1.23 7.82
C VAL A 130 -9.99 -2.22 7.16
N VAL A 131 -9.29 -1.78 6.11
CA VAL A 131 -8.28 -2.60 5.42
C VAL A 131 -7.17 -2.99 6.41
N ASN A 132 -6.87 -4.29 6.53
CA ASN A 132 -5.75 -4.72 7.37
C ASN A 132 -4.45 -4.57 6.58
N GLN A 133 -3.84 -3.42 6.76
CA GLN A 133 -2.50 -3.11 6.27
C GLN A 133 -1.50 -3.24 7.43
N ASP A 134 -0.33 -3.81 7.18
CA ASP A 134 0.71 -3.86 8.20
C ASP A 134 1.20 -2.43 8.52
N LYS A 135 1.04 -2.03 9.78
CA LYS A 135 1.48 -0.72 10.28
C LYS A 135 2.99 -0.54 10.13
N THR A 136 3.74 -1.64 10.20
CA THR A 136 5.19 -1.64 10.02
C THR A 136 5.54 -1.25 8.60
N SER A 137 4.90 -1.87 7.59
CA SER A 137 5.07 -1.49 6.18
C SER A 137 4.69 -0.03 5.92
N GLN A 138 3.59 0.44 6.52
CA GLN A 138 3.17 1.85 6.39
C GLN A 138 4.20 2.83 6.98
N GLN A 139 4.72 2.53 8.18
CA GLN A 139 5.75 3.36 8.82
C GLN A 139 7.07 3.33 8.07
N ILE A 140 7.50 2.16 7.58
CA ILE A 140 8.72 2.02 6.79
C ILE A 140 8.61 2.84 5.50
N SER A 141 7.47 2.75 4.80
CA SER A 141 7.21 3.53 3.59
C SER A 141 7.28 5.04 3.86
N ALA A 142 6.64 5.51 4.93
CA ALA A 142 6.67 6.92 5.32
C ALA A 142 8.08 7.41 5.68
N LEU A 143 8.82 6.64 6.49
CA LEU A 143 10.19 6.99 6.89
C LEU A 143 11.14 7.03 5.69
N ARG A 144 11.01 6.10 4.75
CA ARG A 144 11.84 6.08 3.53
C ARG A 144 11.54 7.25 2.60
N ALA A 145 10.28 7.62 2.43
CA ALA A 145 9.90 8.81 1.66
C ALA A 145 10.56 10.07 2.26
N GLU A 146 10.57 10.18 3.58
CA GLU A 146 11.23 11.28 4.27
C GLU A 146 12.75 11.23 4.14
N ILE A 147 13.37 10.05 4.24
CA ILE A 147 14.81 9.87 3.98
C ILE A 147 15.16 10.31 2.55
N ALA A 148 14.38 9.91 1.54
CA ALA A 148 14.62 10.30 0.15
C ALA A 148 14.50 11.82 -0.04
N ARG A 149 13.49 12.44 0.58
CA ARG A 149 13.30 13.90 0.58
C ARG A 149 14.51 14.61 1.18
N LEU A 150 14.95 14.18 2.37
CA LEU A 150 16.09 14.76 3.07
C LEU A 150 17.41 14.53 2.33
N GLN A 151 17.60 13.37 1.70
CA GLN A 151 18.79 13.09 0.89
C GLN A 151 18.86 14.00 -0.34
N MET A 152 17.72 14.25 -1.00
CA MET A 152 17.63 15.17 -2.13
C MET A 152 17.95 16.60 -1.70
N GLU A 153 17.37 17.05 -0.59
CA GLU A 153 17.64 18.36 -0.01
C GLU A 153 19.12 18.55 0.35
N LEU A 154 19.74 17.54 0.97
CA LEU A 154 21.18 17.54 1.24
C LEU A 154 22.03 17.57 -0.04
N MET A 155 21.62 16.90 -1.12
CA MET A 155 22.31 17.01 -2.41
C MET A 155 22.23 18.42 -2.97
N GLU A 156 21.07 19.09 -2.86
CA GLU A 156 20.90 20.47 -3.31
C GLU A 156 21.77 21.44 -2.51
N TYR A 157 21.90 21.24 -1.19
CA TYR A 157 22.83 22.00 -0.36
C TYR A 157 24.29 21.76 -0.73
N LYS A 158 24.70 20.49 -0.91
CA LYS A 158 26.08 20.15 -1.31
C LYS A 158 26.46 20.66 -2.69
N ALA A 159 25.50 20.72 -3.62
CA ALA A 159 25.69 21.30 -4.94
C ALA A 159 25.76 22.83 -4.91
N GLY A 160 25.50 23.47 -3.76
CA GLY A 160 25.38 24.92 -3.65
C GLY A 160 24.14 25.49 -4.35
N LYS A 161 23.17 24.63 -4.69
CA LYS A 161 21.90 25.02 -5.31
C LYS A 161 20.96 25.62 -4.27
N ARG A 162 20.94 25.05 -3.07
CA ARG A 162 20.32 25.64 -1.87
C ARG A 162 21.38 26.24 -0.97
N VAL A 163 21.06 27.40 -0.39
CA VAL A 163 21.91 28.15 0.53
C VAL A 163 21.06 28.68 1.68
N ILE A 164 21.66 28.78 2.85
CA ILE A 164 21.04 29.35 4.04
C ILE A 164 21.57 30.78 4.17
N GLY A 165 20.67 31.77 4.17
CA GLY A 165 21.00 33.18 4.40
C GLY A 165 21.49 33.42 5.84
N GLU A 166 22.12 34.58 6.09
CA GLU A 166 22.59 34.97 7.44
C GLU A 166 21.44 35.09 8.46
N ASP A 167 20.22 35.27 7.98
CA ASP A 167 18.96 35.30 8.73
C ASP A 167 18.34 33.90 8.95
N GLY A 168 19.00 32.84 8.45
CA GLY A 168 18.52 31.46 8.53
C GLY A 168 17.45 31.11 7.50
N ALA A 169 17.13 32.00 6.55
CA ALA A 169 16.16 31.73 5.51
C ALA A 169 16.75 30.79 4.43
N GLU A 170 16.00 29.75 4.04
CA GLU A 170 16.38 28.89 2.93
C GLU A 170 16.14 29.60 1.59
N GLY A 171 17.19 29.72 0.78
CA GLY A 171 17.15 30.33 -0.54
C GLY A 171 17.79 29.45 -1.61
N TYR A 172 17.43 29.71 -2.87
CA TYR A 172 18.14 29.15 -4.01
C TYR A 172 19.31 30.06 -4.39
N SER A 173 20.45 29.47 -4.70
CA SER A 173 21.65 30.22 -5.10
C SER A 173 21.51 30.79 -6.50
N ASP A 174 21.49 32.12 -6.61
CA ASP A 174 21.51 32.84 -7.90
C ASP A 174 22.75 32.48 -8.72
N LEU A 175 23.90 32.32 -8.05
CA LEU A 175 25.16 31.93 -8.69
C LEU A 175 25.10 30.52 -9.28
N PHE A 176 24.39 29.59 -8.63
CA PHE A 176 24.16 28.24 -9.17
C PHE A 176 23.25 28.29 -10.40
N ARG A 177 22.21 29.12 -10.36
CA ARG A 177 21.28 29.32 -11.48
C ARG A 177 21.98 29.93 -12.70
N GLU A 178 22.84 30.92 -12.47
CA GLU A 178 23.64 31.56 -13.51
C GLU A 178 24.66 30.57 -14.11
N ASN A 179 25.37 29.80 -13.28
CA ASN A 179 26.28 28.75 -13.77
C ASN A 179 25.57 27.70 -14.63
N ALA A 180 24.35 27.30 -14.25
CA ALA A 180 23.57 26.35 -15.04
C ALA A 180 23.21 26.92 -16.43
N MET A 181 22.86 28.21 -16.51
CA MET A 181 22.59 28.87 -17.80
C MET A 181 23.87 28.98 -18.65
N LEU A 182 24.98 29.40 -18.05
CA LEU A 182 26.27 29.53 -18.73
C LEU A 182 26.80 28.18 -19.22
N GLN A 183 26.60 27.10 -18.47
CA GLN A 183 26.94 25.73 -18.92
C GLN A 183 26.10 25.31 -20.12
N LYS A 184 24.80 25.63 -20.11
CA LYS A 184 23.90 25.36 -21.24
C LYS A 184 24.36 26.11 -22.49
N GLU A 185 24.65 27.40 -22.38
CA GLU A 185 25.17 28.21 -23.49
C GLU A 185 26.52 27.69 -24.00
N ASN A 186 27.45 27.36 -23.09
CA ASN A 186 28.73 26.75 -23.46
C ASN A 186 28.54 25.45 -24.24
N SER A 187 27.62 24.58 -23.81
CA SER A 187 27.34 23.33 -24.52
C SER A 187 26.80 23.58 -25.94
N ALA A 188 25.91 24.57 -26.10
CA ALA A 188 25.35 24.95 -27.39
C ALA A 188 26.42 25.56 -28.32
N LEU A 189 27.30 26.40 -27.79
CA LEU A 189 28.42 26.96 -28.52
C LEU A 189 29.41 25.87 -28.96
N ARG A 190 29.75 24.92 -28.08
CA ARG A 190 30.60 23.78 -28.43
C ARG A 190 30.02 22.94 -29.56
N MET A 191 28.71 22.68 -29.54
CA MET A 191 28.02 21.99 -30.63
C MET A 191 28.12 22.75 -31.96
N ARG A 192 27.95 24.08 -31.94
CA ARG A 192 28.08 24.93 -33.15
C ARG A 192 29.50 24.93 -33.69
N VAL A 193 30.50 25.08 -32.81
CA VAL A 193 31.92 25.04 -33.22
C VAL A 193 32.24 23.71 -33.87
N LYS A 194 31.78 22.59 -33.29
CA LYS A 194 31.97 21.26 -33.88
C LYS A 194 31.34 21.15 -35.27
N ALA A 195 30.10 21.56 -35.43
CA ALA A 195 29.42 21.53 -36.73
C ALA A 195 30.13 22.41 -37.78
N MET A 196 30.64 23.57 -37.36
CA MET A 196 31.38 24.47 -38.25
C MET A 196 32.74 23.88 -38.67
N GLN A 197 33.43 23.18 -37.75
CA GLN A 197 34.67 22.48 -38.06
C GLN A 197 34.43 21.36 -39.08
N GLU A 198 33.37 20.57 -38.91
CA GLU A 198 32.99 19.52 -39.87
C GLU A 198 32.69 20.10 -41.27
N ALA A 199 32.08 21.29 -41.35
CA ALA A 199 31.84 21.97 -42.61
C ALA A 199 33.14 22.47 -43.28
N ILE A 200 34.09 22.99 -42.51
CA ILE A 200 35.41 23.41 -43.01
C ILE A 200 36.16 22.21 -43.59
N ASP A 201 36.18 21.09 -42.88
CA ASP A 201 36.88 19.88 -43.30
C ASP A 201 36.28 19.31 -44.60
N ALA A 202 34.95 19.37 -44.76
CA ALA A 202 34.26 18.99 -45.99
C ALA A 202 34.64 19.90 -47.16
N ILE A 203 34.71 21.22 -46.95
CA ILE A 203 35.11 22.18 -47.99
C ILE A 203 36.57 21.95 -48.41
N ASN A 204 37.48 21.79 -47.45
CA ASN A 204 38.90 21.54 -47.71
C ASN A 204 39.10 20.24 -48.52
N SER A 205 38.36 19.18 -48.19
CA SER A 205 38.37 17.94 -48.95
C SER A 205 37.91 18.15 -50.40
N ARG A 206 36.85 18.96 -50.61
CA ARG A 206 36.35 19.26 -51.96
C ARG A 206 37.30 20.13 -52.77
N VAL A 207 37.92 21.13 -52.16
CA VAL A 207 38.96 21.95 -52.81
C VAL A 207 40.13 21.06 -53.25
N THR A 208 40.62 20.19 -52.37
CA THR A 208 41.71 19.25 -52.67
C THR A 208 41.37 18.35 -53.86
N TYR A 209 40.13 17.82 -53.89
CA TYR A 209 39.63 17.01 -55.01
C TYR A 209 39.61 17.78 -56.33
N LEU A 210 39.05 19.00 -56.34
CA LEU A 210 38.99 19.83 -57.55
C LEU A 210 40.38 20.21 -58.07
N MET A 211 41.30 20.59 -57.17
CA MET A 211 42.69 20.88 -57.55
C MET A 211 43.36 19.67 -58.21
N SER A 212 43.12 18.45 -57.71
CA SER A 212 43.64 17.23 -58.34
C SER A 212 43.06 16.96 -59.73
N GLN A 213 41.75 17.24 -59.95
CA GLN A 213 41.13 17.11 -61.27
C GLN A 213 41.73 18.12 -62.25
N GLU A 214 41.91 19.37 -61.82
CA GLU A 214 42.47 20.42 -62.64
C GLU A 214 43.92 20.14 -63.02
N ALA A 215 44.74 19.65 -62.09
CA ALA A 215 46.10 19.19 -62.37
C ALA A 215 46.13 18.04 -63.39
N ASN A 216 45.23 17.05 -63.27
CA ASN A 216 45.12 15.95 -64.22
C ASN A 216 44.67 16.42 -65.62
N LEU A 217 43.74 17.38 -65.69
CA LEU A 217 43.30 17.98 -66.95
C LEU A 217 44.41 18.80 -67.63
N MET A 218 45.22 19.53 -66.86
CA MET A 218 46.39 20.24 -67.40
C MET A 218 47.43 19.26 -67.94
N LEU A 219 47.70 18.17 -67.22
CA LEU A 219 48.62 17.11 -67.69
C LEU A 219 48.12 16.46 -68.99
N ALA A 220 46.82 16.20 -69.11
CA ALA A 220 46.22 15.66 -70.32
C ALA A 220 46.32 16.62 -71.52
N LYS A 221 46.19 17.94 -71.31
CA LYS A 221 46.33 18.96 -72.36
C LYS A 221 47.78 19.23 -72.76
N ALA A 222 48.75 18.97 -71.90
CA ALA A 222 50.18 19.17 -72.19
C ALA A 222 50.83 17.97 -72.92
N GLY A 223 50.09 16.86 -73.07
CA GLY A 223 50.54 15.63 -73.73
C GLY A 223 50.05 15.42 -75.17
N GLU A 224 49.30 16.38 -75.73
CA GLU A 224 49.00 16.50 -77.19
C GLU A 224 49.94 17.51 -77.84
#